data_AF-A0A366XQI4-F1
#
_entry.id   AF-A0A366XQI4-F1
#
_cell.length_a   1.000
_cell.length_b   1.000
_cell.length_c   1.000
_cell.angle_alpha   90.00
_cell.angle_beta   90.00
_cell.angle_gamma   90.00
#
_symmetry.space_group_name_H-M   'P 1'
#
loop_
_entity.id
_entity.type
_entity.pdbx_description
1 polymer ?
#
loop_
_entity_poly.entity_id
_entity_poly.type
_entity_poly.pdbx_seq_one_letter_code
_entity_poly.pdbx_strand_id
1 'polypeptide(L)'
;MEIKLVRDGVDPTIVVINGFLSESTKDVNDWLSVVDELYPENKVVHFTWPSSSVKRILTKVLGKSFITVLMKKSVTLPADAVKEFAVEWKRSLKKTREAGEWLANYINHDDGKYVFMGHSLGARVSYHALSGITRNESVHSALLFGGAISKSESWSKILEVHPDTLITNCYSENDLVLRYLYRMGTLFNNTPIGLEAIEPKGKSLIYNIDLSNIVDGHTDYKVEDVGIWVASMVKITKNEGGGFSALSTEQAGWFRRTIWRVSNVFS
;
A
#
# COMPACT_ATOMS: atom_id res chain seq x y z
N MET A 1 -11.27 6.54 14.30
CA MET A 1 -10.05 6.56 13.47
C MET A 1 -9.17 7.63 14.08
N GLU A 2 -7.86 7.41 14.09
CA GLU A 2 -6.92 8.30 14.79
C GLU A 2 -5.53 8.17 14.15
N ILE A 3 -4.73 9.22 14.27
CA ILE A 3 -3.32 9.23 13.88
C ILE A 3 -2.51 9.24 15.18
N LYS A 4 -1.64 8.25 15.34
CA LYS A 4 -0.80 8.08 16.53
C LYS A 4 0.66 8.27 16.18
N LEU A 5 1.38 9.07 16.96
CA LEU A 5 2.83 9.18 16.84
C LEU A 5 3.48 7.83 17.18
N VAL A 6 4.38 7.38 16.31
CA VAL A 6 5.20 6.18 16.48
C VAL A 6 6.64 6.58 16.77
N ARG A 7 7.16 7.52 15.98
CA ARG A 7 8.50 8.10 16.10
C ARG A 7 8.43 9.58 15.73
N ASP A 8 9.07 10.44 16.51
CA ASP A 8 9.24 11.85 16.12
C ASP A 8 10.36 11.99 15.08
N GLY A 9 10.42 13.11 14.36
CA GLY A 9 11.44 13.31 13.34
C GLY A 9 11.10 14.42 12.35
N VAL A 10 11.81 14.42 11.22
CA VAL A 10 11.66 15.43 10.16
C VAL A 10 10.52 15.10 9.20
N ASP A 11 10.06 16.11 8.47
CA ASP A 11 9.14 15.93 7.34
C ASP A 11 9.85 15.35 6.10
N PRO A 12 9.13 14.70 5.17
CA PRO A 12 7.69 14.40 5.23
C PRO A 12 7.36 13.36 6.30
N THR A 13 6.16 13.47 6.88
CA THR A 13 5.61 12.53 7.85
C THR A 13 5.22 11.22 7.15
N ILE A 14 5.78 10.10 7.62
CA ILE A 14 5.49 8.76 7.13
C ILE A 14 4.23 8.23 7.82
N VAL A 15 3.17 8.02 7.05
CA VAL A 15 1.91 7.45 7.52
C VAL A 15 1.90 5.95 7.22
N VAL A 16 2.11 5.13 8.24
CA VAL A 16 2.01 3.67 8.13
C VAL A 16 0.56 3.23 8.36
N ILE A 17 0.08 2.28 7.54
CA ILE A 17 -1.31 1.82 7.56
C ILE A 17 -1.35 0.30 7.50
N ASN A 18 -1.74 -0.30 8.63
CA ASN A 18 -1.87 -1.76 8.74
C ASN A 18 -3.06 -2.32 7.96
N GLY A 19 -2.89 -3.56 7.51
CA GLY A 19 -3.96 -4.39 6.95
C GLY A 19 -4.79 -5.09 8.02
N PHE A 20 -5.52 -6.13 7.62
CA PHE A 20 -6.36 -6.90 8.54
C PHE A 20 -5.64 -8.05 9.27
N LEU A 21 -4.51 -8.54 8.74
CA LEU A 21 -3.77 -9.67 9.31
C LEU A 21 -2.70 -9.28 10.31
N SER A 22 -2.36 -8.00 10.43
CA SER A 22 -1.41 -7.51 11.42
C SER A 22 -1.86 -7.93 12.82
N GLU A 23 -0.97 -8.57 13.59
CA GLU A 23 -1.31 -9.32 14.79
C GLU A 23 -2.07 -8.48 15.83
N SER A 24 -1.80 -7.17 15.86
CA SER A 24 -2.66 -6.17 16.49
C SER A 24 -2.74 -4.89 15.65
N THR A 25 -3.83 -4.14 15.78
CA THR A 25 -3.97 -2.80 15.19
C THR A 25 -3.19 -1.74 15.97
N LYS A 26 -2.38 -2.13 16.96
CA LYS A 26 -1.59 -1.22 17.80
C LYS A 26 -0.10 -1.44 17.60
N ASP A 27 0.29 -2.65 17.24
CA ASP A 27 1.67 -2.99 16.92
C ASP A 27 1.96 -2.59 15.47
N VAL A 28 2.95 -1.73 15.36
CA VAL A 28 3.48 -1.17 14.11
C VAL A 28 5.00 -1.21 14.12
N ASN A 29 5.62 -1.89 15.08
CA ASN A 29 7.07 -1.94 15.18
C ASN A 29 7.67 -2.66 13.98
N ASP A 30 6.95 -3.64 13.41
CA ASP A 30 7.35 -4.32 12.17
C ASP A 30 7.52 -3.37 10.98
N TRP A 31 6.75 -2.28 10.90
CA TRP A 31 6.95 -1.25 9.88
C TRP A 31 8.30 -0.56 10.00
N LEU A 32 8.86 -0.41 11.20
CA LEU A 32 10.14 0.27 11.39
C LEU A 32 11.27 -0.44 10.63
N SER A 33 11.22 -1.78 10.51
CA SER A 33 12.16 -2.55 9.70
C SER A 33 12.23 -2.10 8.23
N VAL A 34 11.15 -1.53 7.70
CA VAL A 34 11.10 -1.00 6.32
C VAL A 34 11.30 0.51 6.32
N VAL A 35 10.66 1.21 7.26
CA VAL A 35 10.72 2.67 7.34
C VAL A 35 12.15 3.15 7.61
N ASP A 36 12.91 2.45 8.44
CA ASP A 36 14.26 2.88 8.84
C ASP A 36 15.25 2.81 7.67
N GLU A 37 15.04 1.90 6.73
CA GLU A 37 15.87 1.78 5.52
C GLU A 37 15.61 2.88 4.47
N LEU A 38 14.34 3.34 4.38
CA LEU A 38 13.92 4.35 3.41
C LEU A 38 13.95 5.78 3.97
N TYR A 39 13.60 5.94 5.24
CA TYR A 39 13.27 7.20 5.91
C TYR A 39 13.74 7.16 7.39
N PRO A 40 15.05 6.98 7.67
CA PRO A 40 15.57 6.76 9.02
C PRO A 40 15.28 7.89 10.00
N GLU A 41 15.23 9.14 9.52
CA GLU A 41 15.11 10.33 10.37
C GLU A 41 13.69 10.93 10.37
N ASN A 42 12.77 10.37 9.60
CA ASN A 42 11.45 10.97 9.39
C ASN A 42 10.50 10.70 10.56
N LYS A 43 9.59 11.65 10.80
CA LYS A 43 8.44 11.45 11.66
C LYS A 43 7.59 10.29 11.14
N VAL A 44 7.20 9.39 12.03
CA VAL A 44 6.36 8.23 11.70
C VAL A 44 5.08 8.29 12.52
N VAL A 45 3.95 8.18 11.84
CA VAL A 45 2.63 8.09 12.45
C VAL A 45 1.88 6.86 11.96
N HIS A 46 1.11 6.23 12.83
CA HIS A 46 0.24 5.13 12.49
C HIS A 46 -1.19 5.62 12.35
N PHE A 47 -1.78 5.39 11.17
CA PHE A 47 -3.20 5.63 10.96
C PHE A 47 -4.03 4.41 11.42
N THR A 48 -4.70 4.56 12.57
CA THR A 48 -5.53 3.52 13.15
C THR A 48 -6.95 3.57 12.60
N TRP A 49 -7.39 2.48 11.98
CA TRP A 49 -8.72 2.28 11.41
C TRP A 49 -9.28 0.91 11.85
N PRO A 50 -10.59 0.63 11.71
CA PRO A 50 -11.23 -0.56 12.30
C PRO A 50 -10.93 -1.88 11.54
N SER A 51 -9.65 -2.18 11.27
CA SER A 51 -9.19 -3.35 10.51
C SER A 51 -9.39 -4.69 11.25
N SER A 52 -9.41 -4.69 12.59
CA SER A 52 -9.67 -5.87 13.42
C SER A 52 -11.03 -6.52 13.18
N SER A 53 -11.99 -5.76 12.63
CA SER A 53 -13.30 -6.30 12.23
C SER A 53 -13.15 -7.42 11.20
N VAL A 54 -12.23 -7.26 10.25
CA VAL A 54 -12.00 -8.19 9.14
C VAL A 54 -11.36 -9.48 9.66
N LYS A 55 -10.39 -9.38 10.58
CA LYS A 55 -9.79 -10.53 11.27
C LYS A 55 -10.85 -11.36 12.00
N ARG A 56 -11.78 -10.69 12.72
CA ARG A 56 -12.90 -11.35 13.41
C ARG A 56 -13.82 -12.09 12.44
N ILE A 57 -14.15 -11.47 11.32
CA ILE A 57 -14.93 -12.10 10.24
C ILE A 57 -14.22 -13.36 9.74
N LEU A 58 -12.93 -13.25 9.41
CA LEU A 58 -12.14 -14.38 8.93
C LEU A 58 -12.10 -15.52 9.93
N THR A 59 -11.90 -15.23 11.21
CA THR A 59 -11.95 -16.26 12.25
C THR A 59 -13.33 -16.89 12.41
N LYS A 60 -14.41 -16.14 12.11
CA LYS A 60 -15.79 -16.67 12.17
C LYS A 60 -16.05 -17.63 11.01
N VAL A 61 -15.65 -17.26 9.79
CA VAL A 61 -15.89 -18.04 8.56
C VAL A 61 -14.92 -19.22 8.45
N LEU A 62 -13.62 -18.98 8.66
CA LEU A 62 -12.54 -19.95 8.41
C LEU A 62 -12.09 -20.67 9.69
N GLY A 63 -12.65 -20.30 10.84
CA GLY A 63 -12.21 -20.78 12.15
C GLY A 63 -10.81 -20.25 12.54
N LYS A 64 -10.26 -20.81 13.63
CA LYS A 64 -8.84 -20.60 14.02
C LYS A 64 -7.85 -21.16 12.97
N SER A 65 -8.35 -21.95 12.02
CA SER A 65 -7.60 -22.55 10.92
C SER A 65 -7.37 -21.61 9.74
N PHE A 66 -7.69 -20.31 9.84
CA PHE A 66 -7.35 -19.35 8.77
C PHE A 66 -5.83 -19.32 8.49
N ILE A 67 -4.98 -19.62 9.48
CA ILE A 67 -3.53 -19.81 9.28
C ILE A 67 -3.27 -21.03 8.38
N THR A 68 -4.02 -22.11 8.56
CA THR A 68 -3.98 -23.28 7.68
C THR A 68 -4.46 -22.95 6.27
N VAL A 69 -5.43 -22.03 6.13
CA VAL A 69 -5.84 -21.48 4.84
C VAL A 69 -4.72 -20.65 4.19
N LEU A 70 -4.00 -19.86 4.99
CA LEU A 70 -2.81 -19.12 4.57
C LEU A 70 -1.71 -20.04 4.02
N MET A 71 -1.53 -21.20 4.65
CA MET A 71 -0.40 -22.10 4.35
C MET A 71 -0.74 -23.19 3.31
N LYS A 72 -2.02 -23.46 3.03
CA LYS A 72 -2.41 -24.48 2.05
C LYS A 72 -2.68 -23.87 0.68
N LYS A 73 -2.06 -24.46 -0.36
CA LYS A 73 -2.27 -24.12 -1.79
C LYS A 73 -3.69 -24.41 -2.30
N SER A 74 -4.55 -25.03 -1.50
CA SER A 74 -5.97 -25.22 -1.83
C SER A 74 -6.80 -25.29 -0.55
N VAL A 75 -7.90 -24.54 -0.55
CA VAL A 75 -8.90 -24.58 0.53
C VAL A 75 -10.25 -24.73 -0.12
N THR A 76 -10.93 -25.84 0.20
CA THR A 76 -12.31 -26.07 -0.21
C THR A 76 -13.21 -25.66 0.93
N LEU A 77 -14.04 -24.65 0.72
CA LEU A 77 -15.06 -24.21 1.67
C LEU A 77 -16.45 -24.46 1.12
N PRO A 78 -17.45 -24.70 1.99
CA PRO A 78 -18.86 -24.72 1.58
C PRO A 78 -19.27 -23.39 0.94
N ALA A 79 -20.17 -23.45 -0.05
CA ALA A 79 -20.63 -22.27 -0.78
C ALA A 79 -21.21 -21.17 0.12
N ASP A 80 -21.93 -21.55 1.18
CA ASP A 80 -22.51 -20.58 2.11
C ASP A 80 -21.45 -19.86 2.97
N ALA A 81 -20.38 -20.55 3.35
CA ALA A 81 -19.24 -19.92 4.02
C ALA A 81 -18.53 -18.93 3.09
N VAL A 82 -18.37 -19.27 1.80
CA VAL A 82 -17.82 -18.34 0.80
C VAL A 82 -18.70 -17.10 0.64
N LYS A 83 -20.03 -17.27 0.59
CA LYS A 83 -20.98 -16.14 0.50
C LYS A 83 -20.93 -15.26 1.74
N GLU A 84 -20.95 -15.84 2.93
CA GLU A 84 -20.85 -15.10 4.20
C GLU A 84 -19.55 -14.28 4.24
N PHE A 85 -18.44 -14.91 3.86
CA PHE A 85 -17.15 -14.24 3.75
C PHE A 85 -17.17 -13.09 2.74
N ALA A 86 -17.74 -13.29 1.55
CA ALA A 86 -17.82 -12.24 0.54
C ALA A 86 -18.66 -11.03 0.99
N VAL A 87 -19.77 -11.26 1.71
CA VAL A 87 -20.59 -10.19 2.29
C VAL A 87 -19.78 -9.36 3.28
N GLU A 88 -19.08 -10.03 4.19
CA GLU A 88 -18.30 -9.36 5.22
C GLU A 88 -17.01 -8.73 4.67
N TRP A 89 -16.42 -9.33 3.63
CA TRP A 89 -15.33 -8.74 2.85
C TRP A 89 -15.79 -7.43 2.21
N LYS A 90 -16.94 -7.42 1.53
CA LYS A 90 -17.51 -6.20 0.94
C LYS A 90 -17.75 -5.10 1.98
N ARG A 91 -18.25 -5.47 3.17
CA ARG A 91 -18.39 -4.54 4.30
C ARG A 91 -17.03 -3.99 4.75
N SER A 92 -16.00 -4.81 4.73
CA SER A 92 -14.62 -4.42 5.05
C SER A 92 -14.03 -3.46 4.01
N LEU A 93 -14.28 -3.69 2.71
CA LEU A 93 -13.92 -2.75 1.65
C LEU A 93 -14.63 -1.40 1.78
N LYS A 94 -15.88 -1.39 2.28
CA LYS A 94 -16.56 -0.13 2.62
C LYS A 94 -15.83 0.63 3.73
N LYS A 95 -15.38 -0.09 4.77
CA LYS A 95 -14.60 0.51 5.87
C LYS A 95 -13.25 1.07 5.41
N THR A 96 -12.58 0.46 4.42
CA THR A 96 -11.35 1.04 3.89
C THR A 96 -11.61 2.37 3.18
N ARG A 97 -12.75 2.48 2.50
CA ARG A 97 -13.17 3.73 1.86
C ARG A 97 -13.47 4.82 2.89
N GLU A 98 -14.30 4.51 3.89
CA GLU A 98 -14.61 5.44 5.00
C GLU A 98 -13.32 5.90 5.71
N ALA A 99 -12.35 4.99 5.90
CA ALA A 99 -11.06 5.31 6.50
C ALA A 99 -10.18 6.20 5.60
N GLY A 100 -10.15 5.94 4.30
CA GLY A 100 -9.43 6.78 3.34
C GLY A 100 -10.04 8.17 3.22
N GLU A 101 -11.37 8.28 3.17
CA GLU A 101 -12.09 9.57 3.16
C GLU A 101 -11.81 10.38 4.42
N TRP A 102 -11.77 9.73 5.60
CA TRP A 102 -11.38 10.39 6.85
C TRP A 102 -9.93 10.90 6.80
N LEU A 103 -8.98 10.07 6.35
CA LEU A 103 -7.57 10.44 6.27
C LEU A 103 -7.34 11.57 5.24
N ALA A 104 -8.04 11.54 4.12
CA ALA A 104 -8.03 12.61 3.14
C ALA A 104 -8.53 13.93 3.72
N ASN A 105 -9.63 13.90 4.47
CA ASN A 105 -10.15 15.09 5.14
C ASN A 105 -9.15 15.64 6.16
N TYR A 106 -8.48 14.79 6.93
CA TYR A 106 -7.42 15.21 7.85
C TYR A 106 -6.30 15.95 7.10
N ILE A 107 -5.74 15.34 6.04
CA ILE A 107 -4.63 15.92 5.28
C ILE A 107 -5.03 17.19 4.54
N ASN A 108 -6.27 17.28 4.04
CA ASN A 108 -6.76 18.50 3.40
C ASN A 108 -6.83 19.71 4.35
N HIS A 109 -6.81 19.49 5.67
CA HIS A 109 -6.83 20.54 6.70
C HIS A 109 -5.50 20.64 7.47
N ASP A 110 -4.46 19.95 7.02
CA ASP A 110 -3.14 19.95 7.66
C ASP A 110 -2.05 20.34 6.65
N ASP A 111 -1.16 21.25 7.03
CA ASP A 111 -0.14 21.82 6.15
C ASP A 111 1.12 20.96 5.94
N GLY A 112 1.14 19.77 6.52
CA GLY A 112 2.23 18.82 6.42
C GLY A 112 2.38 18.20 5.03
N LYS A 113 3.51 17.50 4.91
CA LYS A 113 3.87 16.71 3.73
C LYS A 113 3.94 15.24 4.14
N TYR A 114 3.41 14.36 3.31
CA TYR A 114 3.14 12.98 3.69
C TYR A 114 3.76 11.96 2.74
N VAL A 115 4.16 10.82 3.29
CA VAL A 115 4.42 9.58 2.54
C VAL A 115 3.53 8.50 3.10
N PHE A 116 2.80 7.78 2.24
CA PHE A 116 1.97 6.67 2.68
C PHE A 116 2.70 5.34 2.53
N MET A 117 2.59 4.50 3.56
CA MET A 117 3.01 3.10 3.50
C MET A 117 1.84 2.22 3.95
N GLY A 118 1.18 1.60 2.99
CA GLY A 118 -0.01 0.78 3.25
C GLY A 118 0.24 -0.69 2.96
N HIS A 119 -0.09 -1.57 3.90
CA HIS A 119 -0.01 -3.01 3.70
C HIS A 119 -1.41 -3.61 3.50
N SER A 120 -1.62 -4.45 2.48
CA SER A 120 -2.88 -5.18 2.28
C SER A 120 -4.08 -4.24 2.15
N LEU A 121 -5.13 -4.39 2.98
CA LEU A 121 -6.24 -3.43 3.05
C LEU A 121 -5.80 -2.01 3.46
N GLY A 122 -4.67 -1.86 4.16
CA GLY A 122 -4.06 -0.56 4.43
C GLY A 122 -3.61 0.15 3.15
N ALA A 123 -3.12 -0.58 2.15
CA ALA A 123 -2.85 -0.01 0.82
C ALA A 123 -4.15 0.51 0.17
N ARG A 124 -5.26 -0.22 0.34
CA ARG A 124 -6.59 0.23 -0.15
C ARG A 124 -7.08 1.48 0.57
N VAL A 125 -6.79 1.63 1.86
CA VAL A 125 -7.01 2.89 2.58
C VAL A 125 -6.20 4.01 1.95
N SER A 126 -4.90 3.80 1.66
CA SER A 126 -4.06 4.78 0.97
C SER A 126 -4.64 5.20 -0.39
N TYR A 127 -5.11 4.24 -1.20
CA TYR A 127 -5.77 4.53 -2.48
C TYR A 127 -6.99 5.44 -2.32
N HIS A 128 -7.86 5.14 -1.36
CA HIS A 128 -9.04 5.96 -1.11
C HIS A 128 -8.68 7.34 -0.53
N ALA A 129 -7.65 7.43 0.30
CA ALA A 129 -7.14 8.71 0.78
C ALA A 129 -6.61 9.57 -0.36
N LEU A 130 -5.70 9.04 -1.19
CA LEU A 130 -5.18 9.75 -2.38
C LEU A 130 -6.30 10.23 -3.31
N SER A 131 -7.37 9.45 -3.47
CA SER A 131 -8.53 9.82 -4.28
C SER A 131 -9.35 10.99 -3.71
N GLY A 132 -9.28 11.25 -2.41
CA GLY A 132 -10.03 12.29 -1.70
C GLY A 132 -9.19 13.52 -1.32
N ILE A 133 -7.87 13.43 -1.34
CA ILE A 133 -6.98 14.56 -1.09
C ILE A 133 -7.03 15.50 -2.29
N THR A 134 -7.32 16.77 -2.04
CA THR A 134 -7.42 17.82 -3.06
C THR A 134 -6.22 18.77 -3.05
N ARG A 135 -5.44 18.75 -1.96
CA ARG A 135 -4.21 19.52 -1.84
C ARG A 135 -3.10 18.94 -2.69
N ASN A 136 -2.73 19.65 -3.74
CA ASN A 136 -1.55 19.33 -4.53
C ASN A 136 -0.28 19.31 -3.64
N GLU A 137 0.66 18.44 -3.97
CA GLU A 137 1.96 18.26 -3.30
C GLU A 137 1.89 17.88 -1.82
N SER A 138 0.72 17.59 -1.24
CA SER A 138 0.60 17.16 0.16
C SER A 138 1.12 15.74 0.36
N VAL A 139 1.08 14.89 -0.66
CA VAL A 139 1.61 13.53 -0.63
C VAL A 139 2.76 13.38 -1.63
N HIS A 140 3.95 13.05 -1.15
CA HIS A 140 5.14 12.87 -1.99
C HIS A 140 5.20 11.48 -2.63
N SER A 141 4.84 10.45 -1.87
CA SER A 141 4.89 9.07 -2.36
C SER A 141 3.89 8.18 -1.61
N ALA A 142 3.45 7.13 -2.28
CA ALA A 142 2.66 6.05 -1.69
C ALA A 142 3.28 4.70 -2.03
N LEU A 143 3.76 3.98 -1.03
CA LEU A 143 4.26 2.62 -1.14
C LEU A 143 3.17 1.65 -0.68
N LEU A 144 2.79 0.74 -1.57
CA LEU A 144 1.67 -0.17 -1.42
C LEU A 144 2.21 -1.60 -1.39
N PHE A 145 2.25 -2.19 -0.20
CA PHE A 145 2.77 -3.54 0.03
C PHE A 145 1.62 -4.55 0.00
N GLY A 146 1.70 -5.55 -0.89
CA GLY A 146 0.68 -6.59 -1.02
C GLY A 146 -0.73 -6.00 -1.17
N GLY A 147 -0.89 -4.98 -2.03
CA GLY A 147 -2.09 -4.14 -2.03
C GLY A 147 -3.40 -4.86 -2.36
N ALA A 148 -4.38 -4.82 -1.45
CA ALA A 148 -5.73 -5.37 -1.65
C ALA A 148 -6.64 -4.40 -2.44
N ILE A 149 -6.15 -3.91 -3.58
CA ILE A 149 -6.83 -2.98 -4.49
C ILE A 149 -7.12 -3.72 -5.79
N SER A 150 -8.30 -3.55 -6.39
CA SER A 150 -8.61 -4.24 -7.64
C SER A 150 -7.74 -3.69 -8.76
N LYS A 151 -7.20 -4.55 -9.63
CA LYS A 151 -6.48 -4.12 -10.85
C LYS A 151 -7.34 -3.22 -11.74
N SER A 152 -8.67 -3.36 -11.67
CA SER A 152 -9.63 -2.55 -12.42
C SER A 152 -9.81 -1.12 -11.87
N GLU A 153 -9.30 -0.81 -10.68
CA GLU A 153 -9.41 0.54 -10.13
C GLU A 153 -8.64 1.53 -11.00
N SER A 154 -9.22 2.71 -11.23
CA SER A 154 -8.55 3.75 -11.99
C SER A 154 -7.62 4.56 -11.10
N TRP A 155 -6.42 4.81 -11.60
CA TRP A 155 -5.43 5.71 -11.00
C TRP A 155 -5.41 7.08 -11.69
N SER A 156 -6.11 7.25 -12.81
CA SER A 156 -6.03 8.47 -13.64
C SER A 156 -6.38 9.73 -12.86
N LYS A 157 -7.46 9.71 -12.09
CA LYS A 157 -7.90 10.86 -11.29
C LYS A 157 -6.92 11.19 -10.17
N ILE A 158 -6.33 10.17 -9.54
CA ILE A 158 -5.29 10.38 -8.52
C ILE A 158 -4.09 11.08 -9.16
N LEU A 159 -3.61 10.57 -10.30
CA LEU A 159 -2.45 11.12 -11.00
C LEU A 159 -2.71 12.50 -11.64
N GLU A 160 -3.96 12.84 -11.92
CA GLU A 160 -4.34 14.18 -12.39
C GLU A 160 -4.23 15.22 -11.27
N VAL A 161 -4.69 14.87 -10.06
CA VAL A 161 -4.64 15.74 -8.88
C VAL A 161 -3.24 15.78 -8.27
N HIS A 162 -2.52 14.66 -8.33
CA HIS A 162 -1.23 14.43 -7.70
C HIS A 162 -0.18 14.01 -8.75
N PRO A 163 0.15 14.88 -9.72
CA PRO A 163 0.97 14.51 -10.87
C PRO A 163 2.41 14.14 -10.50
N ASP A 164 2.92 14.66 -9.38
CA ASP A 164 4.30 14.45 -8.93
C ASP A 164 4.42 13.38 -7.83
N THR A 165 3.31 12.73 -7.43
CA THR A 165 3.33 11.68 -6.41
C THR A 165 3.79 10.34 -6.99
N LEU A 166 4.88 9.79 -6.45
CA LEU A 166 5.36 8.45 -6.83
C LEU A 166 4.52 7.36 -6.15
N ILE A 167 3.83 6.55 -6.94
CA ILE A 167 3.06 5.39 -6.47
C ILE A 167 3.88 4.13 -6.73
N THR A 168 4.31 3.45 -5.67
CA THR A 168 5.07 2.21 -5.74
C THR A 168 4.21 1.04 -5.31
N ASN A 169 3.96 0.10 -6.23
CA ASN A 169 3.30 -1.16 -5.94
C ASN A 169 4.35 -2.25 -5.68
N CYS A 170 4.47 -2.66 -4.43
CA CYS A 170 5.32 -3.76 -3.99
C CYS A 170 4.45 -5.03 -3.93
N TYR A 171 4.63 -5.94 -4.90
CA TYR A 171 3.79 -7.12 -5.07
C TYR A 171 4.61 -8.41 -4.98
N SER A 172 3.95 -9.52 -4.66
CA SER A 172 4.56 -10.87 -4.66
C SER A 172 3.53 -11.89 -5.14
N GLU A 173 3.92 -12.73 -6.10
CA GLU A 173 3.08 -13.83 -6.61
C GLU A 173 2.91 -14.97 -5.58
N ASN A 174 3.75 -15.00 -4.55
CA ASN A 174 3.73 -15.98 -3.48
C ASN A 174 2.67 -15.68 -2.41
N ASP A 175 2.01 -14.52 -2.48
CA ASP A 175 1.03 -14.10 -1.48
C ASP A 175 -0.28 -14.91 -1.55
N LEU A 176 -0.30 -16.01 -0.80
CA LEU A 176 -1.44 -16.94 -0.74
C LEU A 176 -2.70 -16.27 -0.18
N VAL A 177 -2.55 -15.27 0.71
CA VAL A 177 -3.69 -14.55 1.31
C VAL A 177 -4.45 -13.80 0.23
N LEU A 178 -3.74 -12.99 -0.54
CA LEU A 178 -4.36 -12.28 -1.65
C LEU A 178 -4.85 -13.27 -2.70
N ARG A 179 -4.08 -14.31 -2.99
CA ARG A 179 -4.47 -15.29 -4.02
C ARG A 179 -5.79 -16.00 -3.69
N TYR A 180 -6.05 -16.34 -2.44
CA TYR A 180 -7.28 -17.05 -2.07
C TYR A 180 -8.34 -16.15 -1.46
N LEU A 181 -8.01 -15.40 -0.40
CA LEU A 181 -9.00 -14.62 0.36
C LEU A 181 -9.49 -13.41 -0.42
N TYR A 182 -8.62 -12.69 -1.15
CA TYR A 182 -9.09 -11.58 -1.96
C TYR A 182 -10.04 -12.06 -3.07
N ARG A 183 -9.65 -13.14 -3.77
CA ARG A 183 -10.47 -13.72 -4.83
C ARG A 183 -11.79 -14.23 -4.27
N MET A 184 -11.80 -15.00 -3.18
CA MET A 184 -13.04 -15.41 -2.52
C MET A 184 -13.93 -14.21 -2.15
N GLY A 185 -13.36 -13.18 -1.55
CA GLY A 185 -14.08 -11.98 -1.11
C GLY A 185 -14.68 -11.17 -2.26
N THR A 186 -14.09 -11.27 -3.46
CA THR A 186 -14.57 -10.65 -4.70
C THR A 186 -15.34 -11.61 -5.60
N LEU A 187 -15.71 -12.80 -5.09
CA LEU A 187 -16.35 -13.87 -5.86
C LEU A 187 -15.56 -14.29 -7.11
N PHE A 188 -14.24 -14.25 -7.00
CA PHE A 188 -13.24 -14.64 -8.00
C PHE A 188 -13.23 -13.77 -9.28
N ASN A 189 -13.90 -12.62 -9.24
CA ASN A 189 -14.04 -11.73 -10.40
C ASN A 189 -12.92 -10.69 -10.53
N ASN A 190 -12.02 -10.57 -9.55
CA ASN A 190 -10.96 -9.56 -9.55
C ASN A 190 -9.64 -10.12 -9.02
N THR A 191 -8.55 -9.57 -9.54
CA THR A 191 -7.18 -9.78 -9.05
C THR A 191 -6.70 -8.54 -8.30
N PRO A 192 -6.04 -8.68 -7.15
CA PRO A 192 -5.46 -7.55 -6.43
C PRO A 192 -4.10 -7.13 -7.00
N ILE A 193 -3.78 -5.83 -6.91
CA ILE A 193 -2.46 -5.29 -7.31
C ILE A 193 -1.29 -5.88 -6.51
N GLY A 194 -1.55 -6.47 -5.33
CA GLY A 194 -0.52 -7.11 -4.52
C GLY A 194 -0.01 -8.46 -5.06
N LEU A 195 -0.63 -8.98 -6.13
CA LEU A 195 -0.18 -10.20 -6.82
C LEU A 195 0.45 -9.92 -8.19
N GLU A 196 0.24 -8.73 -8.76
CA GLU A 196 0.60 -8.43 -10.14
C GLU A 196 0.90 -6.94 -10.31
N ALA A 197 1.71 -6.61 -11.30
CA ALA A 197 1.98 -5.21 -11.65
C ALA A 197 0.71 -4.43 -12.02
N ILE A 198 0.63 -3.17 -11.57
CA ILE A 198 -0.31 -2.18 -12.11
C ILE A 198 0.18 -1.79 -13.50
N GLU A 199 -0.67 -1.93 -14.52
CA GLU A 199 -0.37 -1.47 -15.86
C GLU A 199 -0.38 0.07 -15.91
N PRO A 200 0.77 0.72 -16.16
CA PRO A 200 0.80 2.17 -16.28
C PRO A 200 0.05 2.59 -17.55
N LYS A 201 -0.88 3.54 -17.42
CA LYS A 201 -1.51 4.20 -18.58
C LYS A 201 -0.82 5.54 -18.83
N GLY A 202 -0.19 5.69 -19.98
CA GLY A 202 0.51 6.92 -20.37
C GLY A 202 1.69 7.27 -19.45
N LYS A 203 1.94 8.57 -19.24
CA LYS A 203 2.99 9.10 -18.35
C LYS A 203 2.54 9.06 -16.88
N SER A 204 2.31 7.87 -16.35
CA SER A 204 1.94 7.67 -14.94
C SER A 204 3.17 7.42 -14.08
N LEU A 205 3.23 8.05 -12.90
CA LEU A 205 4.23 7.80 -11.86
C LEU A 205 3.92 6.53 -11.04
N ILE A 206 3.62 5.44 -11.74
CA ILE A 206 3.36 4.14 -11.11
C ILE A 206 4.57 3.25 -11.37
N TYR A 207 5.22 2.83 -10.30
CA TYR A 207 6.37 1.93 -10.32
C TYR A 207 5.99 0.61 -9.65
N ASN A 208 6.35 -0.52 -10.27
CA ASN A 208 6.07 -1.84 -9.73
C ASN A 208 7.38 -2.50 -9.30
N ILE A 209 7.43 -3.01 -8.07
CA ILE A 209 8.54 -3.78 -7.54
C ILE A 209 8.03 -5.19 -7.26
N ASP A 210 8.57 -6.15 -8.00
CA ASP A 210 8.36 -7.57 -7.72
C ASP A 210 9.24 -8.00 -6.54
N LEU A 211 8.60 -8.46 -5.48
CA LEU A 211 9.22 -8.95 -4.25
C LEU A 211 9.13 -10.48 -4.12
N SER A 212 8.71 -11.20 -5.16
CA SER A 212 8.50 -12.66 -5.10
C SER A 212 9.76 -13.46 -4.74
N ASN A 213 10.94 -12.88 -4.85
CA ASN A 213 12.20 -13.53 -4.43
C ASN A 213 12.51 -13.40 -2.93
N ILE A 214 11.86 -12.48 -2.21
CA ILE A 214 12.13 -12.18 -0.79
C ILE A 214 10.88 -12.17 0.10
N VAL A 215 9.69 -12.15 -0.51
CA VAL A 215 8.39 -12.23 0.18
C VAL A 215 7.72 -13.54 -0.19
N ASP A 216 7.74 -14.49 0.75
CA ASP A 216 7.13 -15.81 0.62
C ASP A 216 5.66 -15.85 1.07
N GLY A 217 5.21 -14.83 1.79
CA GLY A 217 3.87 -14.77 2.36
C GLY A 217 3.39 -13.35 2.67
N HIS A 218 2.08 -13.22 2.90
CA HIS A 218 1.42 -11.92 3.10
C HIS A 218 1.90 -11.16 4.35
N THR A 219 2.53 -11.83 5.31
CA THR A 219 3.06 -11.19 6.52
C THR A 219 4.48 -10.71 6.36
N ASP A 220 5.15 -11.08 5.27
CA ASP A 220 6.60 -11.02 5.15
C ASP A 220 7.06 -9.75 4.42
N TYR A 221 6.14 -8.84 4.13
CA TYR A 221 6.43 -7.53 3.52
C TYR A 221 7.10 -6.53 4.48
N LYS A 222 7.04 -6.76 5.79
CA LYS A 222 7.49 -5.80 6.83
C LYS A 222 8.70 -6.32 7.58
N VAL A 223 9.74 -6.64 6.81
CA VAL A 223 11.05 -7.12 7.29
C VAL A 223 12.16 -6.28 6.69
N GLU A 224 13.33 -6.29 7.34
CA GLU A 224 14.50 -5.46 6.97
C GLU A 224 14.95 -5.70 5.52
N ASP A 225 15.04 -6.96 5.07
CA ASP A 225 15.44 -7.30 3.69
C ASP A 225 14.55 -6.64 2.63
N VAL A 226 13.24 -6.55 2.90
CA VAL A 226 12.29 -5.84 2.03
C VAL A 226 12.57 -4.34 2.07
N GLY A 227 12.84 -3.77 3.25
CA GLY A 227 13.27 -2.38 3.42
C GLY A 227 14.49 -2.04 2.58
N ILE A 228 15.56 -2.83 2.71
CA ILE A 228 16.82 -2.67 1.97
C ILE A 228 16.57 -2.74 0.46
N TRP A 229 15.83 -3.76 0.01
CA TRP A 229 15.55 -3.95 -1.41
C TRP A 229 14.73 -2.80 -1.99
N VAL A 230 13.61 -2.45 -1.36
CA VAL A 230 12.76 -1.34 -1.81
C VAL A 230 13.52 -0.01 -1.75
N ALA A 231 14.32 0.22 -0.71
CA ALA A 231 15.18 1.40 -0.61
C ALA A 231 16.18 1.46 -1.76
N SER A 232 16.81 0.34 -2.15
CA SER A 232 17.72 0.32 -3.31
C SER A 232 17.00 0.66 -4.61
N MET A 233 15.79 0.13 -4.84
CA MET A 233 15.03 0.38 -6.07
C MET A 233 14.55 1.83 -6.14
N VAL A 234 14.05 2.37 -5.01
CA VAL A 234 13.63 3.77 -4.92
C VAL A 234 14.83 4.72 -4.98
N LYS A 235 15.98 4.38 -4.38
CA LYS A 235 17.22 5.18 -4.50
C LYS A 235 17.79 5.15 -5.91
N ILE A 236 17.72 4.02 -6.63
CA ILE A 236 18.06 3.95 -8.05
C ILE A 236 17.15 4.91 -8.84
N THR A 237 15.84 4.94 -8.56
CA THR A 237 14.94 5.91 -9.20
C THR A 237 15.25 7.38 -8.84
N LYS A 238 15.92 7.66 -7.71
CA LYS A 238 16.33 9.01 -7.27
C LYS A 238 17.72 9.43 -7.77
N ASN A 239 18.69 8.51 -7.77
CA ASN A 239 20.08 8.75 -8.18
C ASN A 239 20.26 8.68 -9.70
N GLU A 240 19.40 7.96 -10.42
CA GLU A 240 19.43 7.91 -11.88
C GLU A 240 18.74 9.11 -12.54
N GLY A 241 19.40 10.25 -12.38
CA GLY A 241 19.63 11.13 -13.53
C GLY A 241 20.53 10.48 -14.62
N GLY A 242 20.95 9.20 -14.51
CA GLY A 242 22.08 8.65 -15.26
C GLY A 242 22.18 7.14 -15.52
N GLY A 243 21.13 6.31 -15.40
CA GLY A 243 21.20 4.92 -15.85
C GLY A 243 19.90 4.45 -16.48
N PHE A 244 19.97 3.93 -17.71
CA PHE A 244 18.81 3.56 -18.52
C PHE A 244 18.97 2.14 -19.01
N SER A 245 18.20 1.22 -18.46
CA SER A 245 17.94 -0.08 -19.10
C SER A 245 16.51 -0.60 -18.94
N ALA A 246 15.64 0.05 -18.14
CA ALA A 246 14.27 -0.43 -17.90
C ALA A 246 13.15 0.62 -18.07
N LEU A 247 13.45 1.88 -18.40
CA LEU A 247 12.44 2.92 -18.62
C LEU A 247 12.26 3.21 -20.11
N SER A 248 11.00 3.40 -20.54
CA SER A 248 10.76 3.99 -21.87
C SER A 248 11.32 5.42 -21.91
N THR A 249 11.90 5.81 -23.05
CA THR A 249 12.61 7.08 -23.28
C THR A 249 11.77 8.33 -22.93
N GLU A 250 10.44 8.20 -22.89
CA GLU A 250 9.53 9.30 -22.53
C GLU A 250 9.36 9.48 -21.00
N GLN A 251 9.45 8.40 -20.22
CA GLN A 251 9.37 8.41 -18.75
C GLN A 251 10.65 9.00 -18.14
N ALA A 252 11.79 8.66 -18.75
CA ALA A 252 13.12 9.21 -18.50
C ALA A 252 13.17 10.75 -18.52
N GLY A 253 12.61 11.36 -19.56
CA GLY A 253 12.69 12.80 -19.80
C GLY A 253 11.80 13.64 -18.89
N TRP A 254 10.74 13.06 -18.33
CA TRP A 254 9.81 13.75 -17.43
C TRP A 254 10.25 13.66 -15.96
N PHE A 255 10.77 12.50 -15.51
CA PHE A 255 11.37 12.36 -14.18
C PHE A 255 12.47 13.39 -13.90
N ARG A 256 13.31 13.70 -14.90
CA ARG A 256 14.32 14.77 -14.84
C ARG A 256 13.74 16.16 -14.54
N ARG A 257 12.50 16.46 -14.96
CA ARG A 257 11.84 17.76 -14.73
C ARG A 257 11.23 17.88 -13.33
N THR A 258 10.64 16.80 -12.81
CA THR A 258 10.05 16.76 -11.47
C THR A 258 11.13 16.81 -10.38
N ILE A 259 12.26 16.10 -10.57
CA ILE A 259 13.41 16.16 -9.65
C ILE A 259 13.96 17.59 -9.55
N TRP A 260 14.12 18.29 -10.69
CA TRP A 260 14.60 19.67 -10.72
C TRP A 260 13.69 20.64 -9.93
N ARG A 261 12.37 20.40 -9.91
CA ARG A 261 11.41 21.17 -9.11
C ARG A 261 11.55 20.90 -7.61
N VAL A 262 11.69 19.63 -7.21
CA VAL A 262 11.82 19.27 -5.79
C VAL A 262 13.13 19.79 -5.20
N SER A 263 14.24 19.75 -5.94
CA SER A 263 15.53 20.28 -5.48
C SER A 263 15.59 21.81 -5.37
N ASN A 264 14.72 22.56 -6.06
CA ASN A 264 14.64 24.03 -5.98
C ASN A 264 13.63 24.55 -4.95
N VAL A 265 12.88 23.66 -4.27
CA VAL A 265 12.02 24.03 -3.13
C VAL A 265 12.79 23.95 -1.80
N PHE A 266 14.02 23.41 -1.82
CA PHE A 266 14.91 23.28 -0.66
C PHE A 266 16.22 24.10 -0.79
N SER A 267 16.21 25.16 -1.60
CA SER A 267 17.29 26.16 -1.68
C SER A 267 16.80 27.54 -1.30
#